data_AF-A0A7W1TDJ7-F1
#
_entry.id   AF-A0A7W1TDJ7-F1
#
_cell.length_a   1.000
_cell.length_b   1.000
_cell.length_c   1.000
_cell.angle_alpha   90.00
_cell.angle_beta   90.00
_cell.angle_gamma   90.00
#
_symmetry.space_group_name_H-M   'P 1'
#
loop_
_entity.id
_entity.type
_entity.pdbx_description
1 polymer ?
#
loop_
_entity_poly.entity_id
_entity_poly.type
_entity_poly.pdbx_seq_one_letter_code
_entity_poly.pdbx_strand_id
1 'polypeptide(L)'
;MTLDDLLRLAHSAERAAAFAYQGHAASVRDPAERAHIARIEREEWAHRASIARMLTRRGLAPSRWREWQYACIGRVISLSCHVLGRFIPMYFAGRLESGNVNEYLLLIELTRGTALADEHPCILEMARVEKEHELYFLACVADHRLMPLFQALFGWGPGRSRNRMAEPVLPACQTAGDKKLG
;
A
#
# COMPACT_ATOMS: atom_id res chain seq x y z
N MET A 1 19.05 6.84 0.73
CA MET A 1 18.43 6.08 -0.38
C MET A 1 18.26 7.04 -1.55
N THR A 2 18.63 6.65 -2.77
CA THR A 2 18.43 7.50 -3.97
C THR A 2 17.01 7.34 -4.53
N LEU A 3 16.56 8.26 -5.39
CA LEU A 3 15.27 8.14 -6.07
C LEU A 3 15.19 6.87 -6.94
N ASP A 4 16.27 6.52 -7.64
CA ASP A 4 16.37 5.31 -8.47
C ASP A 4 16.22 4.04 -7.62
N ASP A 5 16.88 4.03 -6.46
CA ASP A 5 16.77 2.94 -5.50
C ASP A 5 15.35 2.84 -4.95
N LEU A 6 14.71 3.97 -4.63
CA LEU A 6 13.36 3.98 -4.09
C LEU A 6 12.33 3.50 -5.13
N LEU A 7 12.41 3.95 -6.38
CA LEU A 7 11.52 3.49 -7.45
C LEU A 7 11.65 1.98 -7.70
N ARG A 8 12.89 1.45 -7.73
CA ARG A 8 13.12 0.01 -7.89
C ARG A 8 12.66 -0.79 -6.67
N LEU A 9 12.79 -0.21 -5.47
CA LEU A 9 12.30 -0.80 -4.22
C LEU A 9 10.78 -0.90 -4.26
N ALA A 10 10.10 0.24 -4.39
CA ALA A 10 8.65 0.37 -4.40
C ALA A 10 8.05 -0.57 -5.45
N HIS A 11 8.54 -0.53 -6.71
CA HIS A 11 8.09 -1.45 -7.75
C HIS A 11 8.11 -2.91 -7.30
N SER A 12 9.22 -3.36 -6.69
CA SER A 12 9.37 -4.74 -6.21
C SER A 12 8.48 -5.01 -4.98
N ALA A 13 8.33 -4.04 -4.09
CA ALA A 13 7.49 -4.10 -2.90
C ALA A 13 6.01 -4.28 -3.24
N GLU A 14 5.47 -3.53 -4.21
CA GLU A 14 4.09 -3.71 -4.70
C GLU A 14 3.79 -5.15 -5.12
N ARG A 15 4.78 -5.84 -5.71
CA ARG A 15 4.60 -7.25 -6.08
C ARG A 15 4.57 -8.17 -4.86
N ALA A 16 5.35 -7.87 -3.83
CA ALA A 16 5.28 -8.62 -2.58
C ALA A 16 3.91 -8.42 -1.92
N ALA A 17 3.42 -7.18 -1.87
CA ALA A 17 2.09 -6.85 -1.35
C ALA A 17 0.99 -7.59 -2.13
N ALA A 18 1.01 -7.51 -3.46
CA ALA A 18 0.06 -8.24 -4.30
C ALA A 18 0.05 -9.75 -4.02
N PHE A 19 1.22 -10.41 -3.96
CA PHE A 19 1.27 -11.84 -3.62
C PHE A 19 0.82 -12.14 -2.19
N ALA A 20 1.13 -11.27 -1.24
CA ALA A 20 0.65 -11.42 0.13
C ALA A 20 -0.89 -11.33 0.17
N TYR A 21 -1.49 -10.39 -0.56
CA TYR A 21 -2.95 -10.22 -0.60
C TYR A 21 -3.68 -11.34 -1.33
N GLN A 22 -3.06 -11.98 -2.32
CA GLN A 22 -3.60 -13.23 -2.90
C GLN A 22 -3.79 -14.32 -1.83
N GLY A 23 -2.79 -14.52 -0.98
CA GLY A 23 -2.86 -15.50 0.11
C GLY A 23 -3.80 -15.08 1.22
N HIS A 24 -3.81 -13.78 1.55
CA HIS A 24 -4.69 -13.23 2.57
C HIS A 24 -6.16 -13.34 2.15
N ALA A 25 -6.52 -12.98 0.92
CA ALA A 25 -7.88 -13.17 0.40
C ALA A 25 -8.28 -14.65 0.40
N ALA A 26 -7.35 -15.55 0.07
CA ALA A 26 -7.59 -16.99 0.09
C ALA A 26 -7.73 -17.57 1.52
N SER A 27 -7.17 -16.92 2.55
CA SER A 27 -7.19 -17.43 3.93
C SER A 27 -8.42 -16.98 4.73
N VAL A 28 -9.06 -15.88 4.35
CA VAL A 28 -10.24 -15.35 5.04
C VAL A 28 -11.52 -16.10 4.66
N ARG A 29 -12.45 -16.22 5.63
CA ARG A 29 -13.71 -16.97 5.45
C ARG A 29 -14.86 -16.10 4.94
N ASP A 30 -14.94 -14.86 5.42
CA ASP A 30 -16.01 -13.94 5.04
C ASP A 30 -15.87 -13.53 3.55
N PRO A 31 -16.89 -13.75 2.71
CA PRO A 31 -16.85 -13.37 1.30
C PRO A 31 -16.66 -11.86 1.08
N ALA A 32 -17.20 -11.01 1.95
CA ALA A 32 -17.05 -9.56 1.82
C ALA A 32 -15.61 -9.12 2.11
N GLU A 33 -15.02 -9.62 3.20
CA GLU A 33 -13.59 -9.47 3.51
C GLU A 33 -12.69 -9.98 2.38
N ARG A 34 -12.98 -11.18 1.85
CA ARG A 34 -12.24 -11.74 0.70
C ARG A 34 -12.30 -10.83 -0.51
N ALA A 35 -13.49 -10.34 -0.86
CA ALA A 35 -13.68 -9.48 -2.01
C ALA A 35 -12.96 -8.14 -1.85
N HIS A 36 -12.94 -7.60 -0.62
CA HIS A 36 -12.22 -6.36 -0.31
C HIS A 36 -10.70 -6.56 -0.42
N ILE A 37 -10.13 -7.60 0.18
CA ILE A 37 -8.69 -7.88 0.09
C ILE A 37 -8.28 -8.19 -1.36
N ALA A 38 -9.13 -8.86 -2.14
CA ALA A 38 -8.88 -9.06 -3.56
C ALA A 38 -8.94 -7.75 -4.36
N ARG A 39 -9.66 -6.72 -3.88
CA ARG A 39 -9.61 -5.38 -4.48
C ARG A 39 -8.27 -4.72 -4.20
N ILE A 40 -7.83 -4.74 -2.94
CA ILE A 40 -6.50 -4.26 -2.52
C ILE A 40 -5.42 -4.89 -3.38
N GLU A 41 -5.44 -6.22 -3.58
CA GLU A 41 -4.50 -6.92 -4.47
C GLU A 41 -4.44 -6.33 -5.89
N ARG A 42 -5.59 -5.97 -6.47
CA ARG A 42 -5.64 -5.35 -7.81
C ARG A 42 -5.08 -3.93 -7.79
N GLU A 43 -5.31 -3.20 -6.71
CA GLU A 43 -4.76 -1.86 -6.47
C GLU A 43 -3.23 -1.92 -6.38
N GLU A 44 -2.64 -2.92 -5.70
CA GLU A 44 -1.18 -3.15 -5.67
C GLU A 44 -0.59 -3.41 -7.08
N TRP A 45 -1.27 -4.20 -7.92
CA TRP A 45 -0.82 -4.40 -9.30
C TRP A 45 -0.88 -3.12 -10.12
N ALA A 46 -1.87 -2.25 -9.88
CA ALA A 46 -2.00 -0.96 -10.53
C ALA A 46 -0.91 0.03 -10.04
N HIS A 47 -0.63 0.08 -8.74
CA HIS A 47 0.48 0.83 -8.15
C HIS A 47 1.80 0.42 -8.77
N ARG A 48 2.05 -0.88 -8.88
CA ARG A 48 3.24 -1.44 -9.53
C ARG A 48 3.38 -0.98 -10.98
N ALA A 49 2.28 -1.01 -11.74
CA ALA A 49 2.27 -0.54 -13.12
C ALA A 49 2.57 0.96 -13.22
N SER A 50 2.07 1.77 -12.27
CA SER A 50 2.39 3.20 -12.19
C SER A 50 3.87 3.45 -11.94
N ILE A 51 4.48 2.75 -10.99
CA ILE A 51 5.92 2.88 -10.72
C ILE A 51 6.75 2.37 -11.91
N ALA A 52 6.30 1.33 -12.60
CA ALA A 52 6.97 0.84 -13.82
C ALA A 52 7.03 1.92 -14.91
N ARG A 53 5.93 2.67 -15.11
CA ARG A 53 5.92 3.82 -16.05
C ARG A 53 6.92 4.90 -15.62
N MET A 54 7.00 5.22 -14.33
CA MET A 54 7.96 6.19 -13.80
C MET A 54 9.41 5.75 -14.01
N LEU A 55 9.71 4.44 -13.82
CA LEU A 55 11.02 3.86 -14.13
C LEU A 55 11.34 4.03 -15.63
N THR A 56 10.40 3.70 -16.52
CA THR A 56 10.58 3.85 -17.97
C THR A 56 10.82 5.30 -18.37
N ARG A 57 10.06 6.26 -17.82
CA ARG A 57 10.26 7.70 -18.08
C ARG A 57 11.65 8.20 -17.67
N ARG A 58 12.28 7.55 -16.69
CA ARG A 58 13.66 7.84 -16.27
C ARG A 58 14.72 7.04 -17.00
N GLY A 59 14.35 6.23 -17.99
CA GLY A 59 15.30 5.36 -18.70
C GLY A 59 15.83 4.22 -17.83
N LEU A 60 15.10 3.84 -16.77
CA LEU A 60 15.49 2.81 -15.83
C LEU A 60 14.66 1.54 -16.05
N ALA A 61 15.26 0.40 -15.73
CA ALA A 61 14.57 -0.88 -15.63
C ALA A 61 14.36 -1.29 -14.14
N PRO A 62 13.34 -2.11 -13.85
CA PRO A 62 13.21 -2.79 -12.56
C PRO A 62 14.46 -3.58 -12.18
N SER A 63 14.74 -3.71 -10.88
CA SER A 63 15.87 -4.49 -10.39
C SER A 63 15.55 -5.98 -10.39
N ARG A 64 16.18 -6.77 -11.27
CA ARG A 64 15.95 -8.23 -11.36
C ARG A 64 16.16 -8.96 -10.03
N TRP A 65 17.15 -8.53 -9.24
CA TRP A 65 17.42 -9.12 -7.93
C TRP A 65 16.31 -8.83 -6.92
N ARG A 66 15.91 -7.56 -6.78
CA ARG A 66 14.83 -7.18 -5.85
C ARG A 66 13.50 -7.78 -6.28
N GLU A 67 13.26 -7.83 -7.57
CA GLU A 67 12.11 -8.53 -8.13
C GLU A 67 12.07 -9.95 -7.55
N TRP A 68 13.08 -10.78 -7.82
CA TRP A 68 13.11 -12.15 -7.31
C TRP A 68 12.93 -12.22 -5.78
N GLN A 69 13.70 -11.41 -5.04
CA GLN A 69 13.63 -11.36 -3.58
C GLN A 69 12.21 -11.07 -3.07
N TYR A 70 11.56 -10.02 -3.58
CA TYR A 70 10.24 -9.60 -3.13
C TYR A 70 9.12 -10.54 -3.61
N ALA A 71 9.31 -11.22 -4.75
CA ALA A 71 8.42 -12.30 -5.15
C ALA A 71 8.46 -13.47 -4.17
N CYS A 72 9.65 -13.83 -3.66
CA CYS A 72 9.81 -14.85 -2.64
C CYS A 72 9.18 -14.41 -1.32
N ILE A 73 9.46 -13.18 -0.87
CA ILE A 73 8.87 -12.62 0.36
C ILE A 73 7.34 -12.65 0.30
N GLY A 74 6.75 -12.10 -0.76
CA GLY A 74 5.29 -12.07 -0.91
C GLY A 74 4.65 -13.45 -0.91
N ARG A 75 5.28 -14.44 -1.57
CA ARG A 75 4.79 -15.84 -1.54
C ARG A 75 4.91 -16.50 -0.17
N VAL A 76 5.98 -16.22 0.57
CA VAL A 76 6.13 -16.74 1.95
C VAL A 76 5.05 -16.14 2.86
N ILE A 77 4.78 -14.83 2.73
CA ILE A 77 3.69 -14.17 3.47
C ILE A 77 2.34 -14.76 3.06
N SER A 78 2.11 -14.94 1.76
CA SER A 78 0.90 -15.56 1.20
C SER A 78 0.61 -16.92 1.85
N LEU A 79 1.61 -17.79 1.95
CA LEU A 79 1.48 -19.10 2.59
C LEU A 79 1.24 -18.99 4.11
N SER A 80 1.90 -18.03 4.77
CA SER A 80 1.76 -17.85 6.22
C SER A 80 0.37 -17.35 6.63
N CYS A 81 -0.35 -16.65 5.74
CA CYS A 81 -1.74 -16.22 5.95
C CYS A 81 -2.69 -17.37 6.30
N HIS A 82 -2.38 -18.62 5.88
CA HIS A 82 -3.20 -19.79 6.19
C HIS A 82 -2.97 -20.38 7.58
N VAL A 83 -1.86 -20.05 8.25
CA VAL A 83 -1.49 -20.64 9.54
C VAL A 83 -1.54 -19.65 10.71
N LEU A 84 -1.42 -18.35 10.43
CA LEU A 84 -1.32 -17.30 11.46
C LEU A 84 -2.69 -16.83 12.01
N GLY A 85 -3.78 -17.46 11.57
CA GLY A 85 -5.15 -17.02 11.88
C GLY A 85 -5.50 -15.68 11.20
N ARG A 86 -6.59 -15.04 11.63
CA ARG A 86 -7.07 -13.79 11.01
C ARG A 86 -6.36 -12.53 11.53
N PHE A 87 -6.11 -12.44 12.83
CA PHE A 87 -5.62 -11.19 13.44
C PHE A 87 -4.22 -10.78 12.96
N ILE A 88 -3.28 -11.73 12.88
CA ILE A 88 -1.88 -11.42 12.56
C ILE A 88 -1.74 -10.89 11.12
N PRO A 89 -2.28 -11.55 10.07
CA PRO A 89 -2.25 -11.02 8.71
C PRO A 89 -2.91 -9.64 8.60
N MET A 90 -4.06 -9.43 9.24
CA MET A 90 -4.75 -8.14 9.24
C MET A 90 -3.93 -7.03 9.90
N TYR A 91 -3.33 -7.30 11.06
CA TYR A 91 -2.51 -6.33 11.77
C TYR A 91 -1.27 -5.92 10.93
N PHE A 92 -0.56 -6.91 10.39
CA PHE A 92 0.65 -6.63 9.62
C PHE A 92 0.36 -6.04 8.24
N ALA A 93 -0.79 -6.36 7.62
CA ALA A 93 -1.26 -5.68 6.42
C ALA A 93 -1.46 -4.18 6.69
N GLY A 94 -2.26 -3.80 7.69
CA GLY A 94 -2.46 -2.38 8.01
C GLY A 94 -1.16 -1.64 8.36
N ARG A 95 -0.24 -2.30 9.08
CA ARG A 95 1.08 -1.73 9.38
C ARG A 95 1.96 -1.59 8.13
N LEU A 96 1.86 -2.51 7.17
CA LEU A 96 2.57 -2.45 5.89
C LEU A 96 2.07 -1.27 5.07
N GLU A 97 0.75 -1.09 4.98
CA GLU A 97 0.12 0.01 4.23
C GLU A 97 0.45 1.37 4.82
N SER A 98 0.52 1.46 6.15
CA SER A 98 1.04 2.66 6.80
C SER A 98 2.50 2.98 6.43
N GLY A 99 3.29 1.98 6.04
CA GLY A 99 4.63 2.17 5.48
C GLY A 99 4.58 2.72 4.05
N ASN A 100 3.78 2.10 3.19
CA ASN A 100 3.63 2.47 1.78
C ASN A 100 3.23 3.94 1.61
N VAL A 101 2.29 4.45 2.42
CA VAL A 101 1.91 5.88 2.41
C VAL A 101 3.15 6.78 2.54
N ASN A 102 4.07 6.49 3.46
CA ASN A 102 5.28 7.30 3.63
C ASN A 102 6.26 7.16 2.48
N GLU A 103 6.37 5.96 1.89
CA GLU A 103 7.24 5.74 0.74
C GLU A 103 6.77 6.58 -0.46
N TYR A 104 5.46 6.68 -0.67
CA TYR A 104 4.89 7.56 -1.71
C TYR A 104 5.06 9.04 -1.40
N LEU A 105 4.88 9.47 -0.15
CA LEU A 105 5.16 10.85 0.24
C LEU A 105 6.65 11.20 0.07
N LEU A 106 7.55 10.26 0.38
CA LEU A 106 8.98 10.42 0.13
C LEU A 106 9.31 10.46 -1.36
N LEU A 107 8.62 9.65 -2.19
CA LEU A 107 8.76 9.73 -3.65
C LEU A 107 8.43 11.15 -4.14
N ILE A 108 7.32 11.74 -3.68
CA ILE A 108 6.96 13.13 -4.02
C ILE A 108 8.07 14.11 -3.61
N GLU A 109 8.59 13.99 -2.38
CA GLU A 109 9.68 14.85 -1.90
C GLU A 109 10.92 14.76 -2.82
N LEU A 110 11.30 13.54 -3.22
CA LEU A 110 12.47 13.27 -4.07
C LEU A 110 12.26 13.60 -5.54
N THR A 111 11.03 13.62 -6.04
CA THR A 111 10.72 13.97 -7.44
C THR A 111 10.51 15.47 -7.65
N ARG A 112 10.51 16.30 -6.60
CA ARG A 112 10.47 17.77 -6.72
C ARG A 112 11.60 18.28 -7.61
N GLY A 113 11.25 19.05 -8.63
CA GLY A 113 12.22 19.62 -9.57
C GLY A 113 12.79 18.60 -10.58
N THR A 114 12.25 17.38 -10.64
CA THR A 114 12.61 16.38 -11.65
C THR A 114 11.56 16.30 -12.76
N ALA A 115 11.87 15.60 -13.85
CA ALA A 115 10.92 15.31 -14.93
C ALA A 115 9.76 14.37 -14.53
N LEU A 116 9.72 13.91 -13.28
CA LEU A 116 8.59 13.15 -12.71
C LEU A 116 7.69 14.02 -11.81
N ALA A 117 7.95 15.34 -11.70
CA ALA A 117 7.12 16.21 -10.86
C ALA A 117 5.65 16.25 -11.30
N ASP A 118 5.39 16.00 -12.58
CA ASP A 118 4.05 15.87 -13.16
C ASP A 118 3.33 14.56 -12.78
N GLU A 119 4.05 13.57 -12.25
CA GLU A 119 3.47 12.33 -11.69
C GLU A 119 2.98 12.51 -10.26
N HIS A 120 3.24 13.66 -9.60
CA HIS A 120 2.83 13.90 -8.21
C HIS A 120 1.34 13.64 -7.95
N PRO A 121 0.39 14.02 -8.83
CA PRO A 121 -1.02 13.68 -8.63
C PRO A 121 -1.26 12.16 -8.59
N CYS A 122 -0.59 11.39 -9.45
CA CYS A 122 -0.67 9.93 -9.45
C CYS A 122 -0.08 9.35 -8.16
N ILE A 123 1.07 9.83 -7.71
CA ILE A 123 1.74 9.35 -6.48
C ILE A 123 0.91 9.70 -5.23
N LEU A 124 0.29 10.89 -5.21
CA LEU A 124 -0.62 11.29 -4.13
C LEU A 124 -1.86 10.40 -4.09
N GLU A 125 -2.42 10.04 -5.24
CA GLU A 125 -3.55 9.12 -5.29
C GLU A 125 -3.16 7.73 -4.78
N MET A 126 -1.98 7.22 -5.14
CA MET A 126 -1.46 5.97 -4.58
C MET A 126 -1.34 6.05 -3.05
N ALA A 127 -0.74 7.12 -2.52
CA ALA A 127 -0.65 7.34 -1.07
C ALA A 127 -2.02 7.41 -0.38
N ARG A 128 -3.04 7.97 -1.06
CA ARG A 128 -4.41 8.02 -0.57
C ARG A 128 -5.04 6.64 -0.52
N VAL A 129 -4.87 5.83 -1.57
CA VAL A 129 -5.36 4.44 -1.63
C VAL A 129 -4.73 3.59 -0.52
N GLU A 130 -3.42 3.67 -0.29
CA GLU A 130 -2.80 2.94 0.83
C GLU A 130 -3.30 3.41 2.20
N LYS A 131 -3.67 4.68 2.32
CA LYS A 131 -4.31 5.17 3.54
C LYS A 131 -5.68 4.52 3.74
N GLU A 132 -6.45 4.32 2.68
CA GLU A 132 -7.72 3.59 2.75
C GLU A 132 -7.50 2.12 3.15
N HIS A 133 -6.47 1.47 2.60
CA HIS A 133 -6.09 0.12 2.97
C HIS A 133 -5.71 0.03 4.47
N GLU A 134 -4.86 0.93 4.96
CA GLU A 134 -4.49 1.01 6.38
C GLU A 134 -5.73 1.10 7.28
N LEU A 135 -6.64 2.02 6.96
CA LEU A 135 -7.85 2.26 7.76
C LEU A 135 -8.79 1.06 7.75
N TYR A 136 -8.94 0.39 6.59
CA TYR A 136 -9.70 -0.85 6.49
C TYR A 136 -9.13 -1.93 7.42
N PHE A 137 -7.82 -2.19 7.35
CA PHE A 137 -7.19 -3.18 8.21
C PHE A 137 -7.26 -2.81 9.68
N LEU A 138 -7.08 -1.53 10.01
CA LEU A 138 -7.23 -1.05 11.39
C LEU A 138 -8.64 -1.32 11.92
N ALA A 139 -9.68 -0.99 11.15
CA ALA A 139 -11.07 -1.29 11.54
C ALA A 139 -11.31 -2.79 11.75
N CYS A 140 -10.64 -3.65 10.98
CA CYS A 140 -10.73 -5.10 11.11
C CYS A 140 -10.11 -5.68 12.40
N VAL A 141 -9.24 -4.94 13.09
CA VAL A 141 -8.50 -5.44 14.25
C VAL A 141 -8.51 -4.53 15.48
N ALA A 142 -9.09 -3.33 15.39
CA ALA A 142 -9.08 -2.31 16.46
C ALA A 142 -9.56 -2.86 17.81
N ASP A 143 -10.65 -3.63 17.81
CA ASP A 143 -11.28 -4.18 19.01
C ASP A 143 -10.71 -5.55 19.43
N HIS A 144 -9.65 -6.04 18.78
CA HIS A 144 -9.10 -7.35 19.08
C HIS A 144 -8.30 -7.34 20.39
N ARG A 145 -8.45 -8.38 21.22
CA ARG A 145 -7.82 -8.49 22.55
C ARG A 145 -6.29 -8.37 22.55
N LEU A 146 -5.64 -8.76 21.45
CA LEU A 146 -4.18 -8.67 21.30
C LEU A 146 -3.71 -7.28 20.82
N MET A 147 -4.62 -6.38 20.43
CA MET A 147 -4.27 -5.08 19.88
C MET A 147 -3.39 -4.24 20.82
N PRO A 148 -3.69 -4.10 22.14
CA PRO A 148 -2.84 -3.30 23.02
C PRO A 148 -1.39 -3.80 23.10
N LEU A 149 -1.22 -5.13 23.12
CA LEU A 149 0.11 -5.77 23.14
C LEU A 149 0.86 -5.50 21.83
N PHE A 150 0.20 -5.73 20.68
CA PHE A 150 0.83 -5.56 19.38
C PHE A 150 1.15 -4.08 19.10
N GLN A 151 0.28 -3.15 19.49
CA GLN A 151 0.54 -1.72 19.38
C GLN A 151 1.74 -1.29 20.23
N ALA A 152 1.91 -1.85 21.43
CA ALA A 152 3.08 -1.59 22.28
C ALA A 152 4.38 -2.11 21.63
N LEU A 153 4.35 -3.32 21.07
CA LEU A 153 5.53 -3.98 20.48
C LEU A 153 5.92 -3.42 19.10
N PHE A 154 4.95 -3.16 18.24
CA PHE A 154 5.19 -2.88 16.81
C PHE A 154 4.82 -1.46 16.39
N GLY A 155 4.23 -0.66 17.30
CA GLY A 155 4.03 0.77 17.12
C GLY A 155 2.95 1.15 16.11
N TRP A 156 2.00 0.27 15.81
CA TRP A 156 0.85 0.55 14.94
C TRP A 156 -0.47 0.12 15.61
N GLY A 157 -1.52 0.92 15.48
CA GLY A 157 -2.84 0.64 16.06
C GLY A 157 -3.69 1.91 16.24
N PRO A 158 -4.81 1.84 16.97
CA PRO A 158 -5.68 3.00 17.22
C PRO A 158 -4.91 4.20 17.78
N GLY A 159 -5.10 5.37 17.16
CA GLY A 159 -4.40 6.61 17.52
C GLY A 159 -2.89 6.61 17.23
N ARG A 160 -2.35 5.56 16.59
CA ARG A 160 -0.93 5.41 16.30
C ARG A 160 -0.71 4.87 14.88
N SER A 161 -0.74 5.79 13.91
CA SER A 161 -0.30 5.51 12.54
C SER A 161 1.21 5.75 12.41
N ARG A 162 1.86 5.07 11.46
CA ARG A 162 3.26 5.35 11.11
C ARG A 162 3.39 6.36 9.98
N ASN A 163 2.29 6.76 9.34
CA ASN A 163 2.35 7.73 8.23
C ASN A 163 2.06 9.17 8.64
N ARG A 164 2.50 10.08 7.75
CA ARG A 164 2.34 11.53 7.89
C ARG A 164 1.00 12.06 7.34
N MET A 165 0.13 11.19 6.82
CA MET A 165 -1.16 11.58 6.24
C MET A 165 -2.27 11.48 7.29
N ALA A 166 -2.87 12.61 7.64
CA ALA A 166 -3.91 12.68 8.68
C ALA A 166 -5.22 12.01 8.23
N GLU A 167 -5.69 12.31 7.02
CA GLU A 167 -6.92 11.76 6.43
C GLU A 167 -6.68 11.47 4.94
N PRO A 168 -7.38 10.48 4.35
CA PRO A 168 -7.35 10.29 2.91
C PRO A 168 -7.93 11.55 2.24
N VAL A 169 -7.07 12.30 1.55
CA VAL A 169 -7.46 13.55 0.88
C VAL A 169 -8.44 13.21 -0.24
N LEU A 170 -9.71 13.63 -0.14
CA LEU A 170 -10.68 13.48 -1.22
C LEU A 170 -10.08 14.00 -2.54
N PRO A 171 -10.28 13.32 -3.68
CA PRO A 171 -9.68 13.74 -4.94
C PRO A 171 -10.11 15.17 -5.26
N ALA A 172 -9.13 16.05 -5.51
CA ALA A 172 -9.35 17.44 -5.93
C ALA A 172 -9.99 17.57 -7.34
N CYS A 173 -10.52 16.48 -7.90
CA CYS A 173 -11.18 16.41 -9.19
C CYS A 173 -12.66 15.98 -9.08
N GLN A 174 -13.34 16.27 -7.96
CA GLN A 174 -14.80 16.16 -7.84
C GLN A 174 -15.50 17.44 -7.33
N THR A 175 -14.81 18.58 -7.28
CA THR A 175 -15.42 19.87 -6.88
C THR A 175 -15.55 20.88 -8.02
N ALA A 176 -15.42 20.44 -9.27
CA ALA A 176 -15.70 21.25 -10.45
C ALA A 176 -16.67 20.53 -11.40
N GLY A 177 -17.97 20.72 -11.16
CA GLY A 177 -19.00 20.30 -12.12
C GLY A 177 -20.19 19.62 -11.47
N ASP A 178 -20.98 20.38 -10.70
CA ASP A 178 -22.46 20.27 -10.72
C ASP A 178 -23.05 21.49 -10.00
N LYS A 179 -22.77 22.66 -10.57
CA LYS A 179 -23.66 23.82 -10.45
C LYS A 179 -24.15 24.15 -11.85
N LYS A 180 -25.45 23.89 -12.05
CA LYS A 180 -26.36 24.33 -13.13
C LYS A 180 -26.19 23.68 -14.50
N LEU A 181 -27.24 22.99 -14.94
CA LEU A 181 -28.07 23.36 -16.10
C LEU A 181 -29.24 22.35 -16.23
N GLY A 182 -30.49 22.84 -16.18
CA GLY A 182 -31.72 22.08 -16.40
C GLY A 182 -32.76 22.28 -15.33
#